data_AF-A0A7K7YLT7-F1
#
_entry.id   AF-A0A7K7YLT7-F1
#
_cell.length_a   1.000
_cell.length_b   1.000
_cell.length_c   1.000
_cell.angle_alpha   90.00
_cell.angle_beta   90.00
_cell.angle_gamma   90.00
#
_symmetry.space_group_name_H-M   'P 1'
#
loop_
_entity.id
_entity.type
_entity.pdbx_description
1 polymer ?
#
loop_
_entity_poly.entity_id
_entity_poly.type
_entity_poly.pdbx_seq_one_letter_code
_entity_poly.pdbx_strand_id
1 'polypeptide(L)'
;PMPGVLFSIEVTSTFFAVRNYWRGFFAATFSAFIFRVLAVWNKDEETITALFKTRFRLDFPFDLQELPAFAVIGIASGFGGALFVYLNRKIVQFMRRQKAINRFLMKKRLLFPALVTLIISTLTFPPGFGQFMAGQLTQKDTLVTLFDNQTWAKQGISDEFEYLGILEAWRHPRSNVFVTLVVFILMKFWMSALATTIPVPCGAFMPVFVIGAAFGRLVGESMAAWFPDGIHTDSNIYRIVPGGYAVVGAAALSGAVTHTVSTAVIVFELTGQISHILPVMIAVILANAVAQSLQPSLYDSIIRIKKLPYLPELGWGHHEKYNVRVEDIMVRDIRYVTLNCKYRDLQQVLHSTKMKNLPLVESAESMILLGSIERTQVGALLSSQLSPQRRLLTLRQKALSEDGHRLSDSSIRFQISTETSSGTPARPALRKPLKPALKRVPSSPADSPPAGSADHTGIALKSLFCANAATEPTEAQGTAYHKAKRVRISIVEEMILGDKMTPAEILEWEEQQLDQLVDFSSAKIDPAPFQLVEHTSLHKTHTIFSLLGLDHAFVTSIGRLVGMVSLKELRKAIEGSLTGKGVKVRPPLASFRDSTASTTEADTTALRQLWDRHQHHHMPREAGPGGNDDDDTPK
;
A
#
# COMPACT_ATOMS: atom_id res chain seq x y z
N PRO A 1 10.47 14.05 17.11
CA PRO A 1 9.22 13.43 16.61
C PRO A 1 8.60 14.16 15.41
N MET A 2 8.32 15.46 15.55
CA MET A 2 7.70 16.31 14.52
C MET A 2 8.34 16.16 13.12
N PRO A 3 9.68 16.29 12.95
CA PRO A 3 10.27 16.33 11.62
C PRO A 3 10.26 14.98 10.92
N GLY A 4 10.25 13.87 11.65
CA GLY A 4 10.11 12.53 11.06
C GLY A 4 8.72 12.33 10.42
N VAL A 5 7.67 12.94 10.99
CA VAL A 5 6.33 12.92 10.40
C VAL A 5 6.23 13.85 9.20
N LEU A 6 6.79 15.07 9.30
CA LEU A 6 6.84 16.01 8.17
C LEU A 6 7.62 15.42 6.98
N PHE A 7 8.79 14.81 7.22
CA PHE A 7 9.58 14.13 6.20
C PHE A 7 8.84 12.95 5.58
N SER A 8 8.11 12.16 6.37
CA SER A 8 7.26 11.10 5.85
C SER A 8 6.17 11.64 4.91
N ILE A 9 5.55 12.77 5.26
CA ILE A 9 4.52 13.41 4.41
C ILE A 9 5.14 13.93 3.11
N GLU A 10 6.21 14.73 3.20
CA GLU A 10 6.89 15.35 2.06
C GLU A 10 7.44 14.31 1.05
N VAL A 11 7.89 13.14 1.51
CA VAL A 11 8.42 12.08 0.61
C VAL A 11 7.34 11.15 0.04
N THR A 12 6.23 10.90 0.76
CA THR A 12 5.32 9.79 0.41
C THR A 12 4.02 10.20 -0.25
N SER A 13 3.51 11.41 -0.01
CA SER A 13 2.09 11.71 -0.23
C SER A 13 1.86 13.12 -0.78
N THR A 14 1.26 13.21 -1.97
CA THR A 14 0.73 14.47 -2.53
C THR A 14 -0.46 15.01 -1.73
N PHE A 15 -1.32 14.09 -1.26
CA PHE A 15 -2.49 14.41 -0.45
C PHE A 15 -2.43 13.64 0.85
N PHE A 16 -2.49 14.35 1.97
CA PHE A 16 -2.34 13.74 3.29
C PHE A 16 -3.46 14.20 4.23
N ALA A 17 -4.23 13.24 4.75
CA ALA A 17 -5.30 13.54 5.70
C ALA A 17 -4.72 13.96 7.06
N VAL A 18 -5.15 15.12 7.58
CA VAL A 18 -4.70 15.66 8.88
C VAL A 18 -4.92 14.67 10.04
N ARG A 19 -5.94 13.79 9.95
CA ARG A 19 -6.14 12.69 10.91
C ARG A 19 -4.96 11.71 10.96
N ASN A 20 -4.30 11.46 9.83
CA ASN A 20 -3.11 10.61 9.75
C ASN A 20 -1.87 11.33 10.29
N TYR A 21 -1.81 12.67 10.20
CA TYR A 21 -0.75 13.47 10.82
C TYR A 21 -0.76 13.30 12.34
N TRP A 22 -1.92 13.47 12.99
CA TRP A 22 -2.07 13.26 14.43
C TRP A 22 -1.70 11.85 14.88
N ARG A 23 -2.11 10.82 14.12
CA ARG A 23 -1.75 9.42 14.38
C ARG A 23 -0.23 9.19 14.27
N GLY A 24 0.39 9.69 13.20
CA GLY A 24 1.84 9.60 12.99
C GLY A 24 2.63 10.36 14.05
N PHE A 25 2.17 11.55 14.44
CA PHE A 25 2.79 12.37 15.48
C PHE A 25 2.74 11.67 16.84
N PHE A 26 1.58 11.17 17.26
CA PHE A 26 1.45 10.42 18.53
C PHE A 26 2.33 9.16 18.56
N ALA A 27 2.38 8.40 17.46
CA ALA A 27 3.26 7.24 17.37
C ALA A 27 4.75 7.63 17.43
N ALA A 28 5.15 8.71 16.75
CA ALA A 28 6.52 9.19 16.75
C ALA A 28 6.96 9.79 18.11
N THR A 29 6.07 10.48 18.83
CA THR A 29 6.38 10.98 20.18
C THR A 29 6.51 9.85 21.18
N PHE A 30 5.59 8.87 21.15
CA PHE A 30 5.68 7.70 22.01
C PHE A 30 6.94 6.87 21.72
N SER A 31 7.26 6.62 20.45
CA SER A 31 8.48 5.92 20.04
C SER A 31 9.76 6.63 20.51
N ALA A 32 9.85 7.96 20.35
CA ALA A 32 11.02 8.72 20.82
C ALA A 32 11.12 8.77 22.35
N PHE A 33 9.98 8.85 23.06
CA PHE A 33 9.95 8.79 24.52
C PHE A 33 10.47 7.44 25.03
N ILE A 34 9.95 6.32 24.50
CA ILE A 34 10.42 4.98 24.87
C ILE A 34 11.91 4.79 24.53
N PHE A 35 12.37 5.26 23.36
CA PHE A 35 13.77 5.19 22.98
C PHE A 35 14.70 5.92 23.97
N ARG A 36 14.30 7.12 24.42
CA ARG A 36 15.08 7.91 25.39
C ARG A 36 15.04 7.34 26.81
N VAL A 37 13.88 6.85 27.26
CA VAL A 37 13.76 6.19 28.57
C VAL A 37 14.59 4.90 28.59
N LEU A 38 14.61 4.13 27.49
CA LEU A 38 15.40 2.91 27.39
C LEU A 38 16.92 3.20 27.42
N ALA A 39 17.40 4.27 26.77
CA ALA A 39 18.81 4.67 26.82
C ALA A 39 19.27 5.03 28.24
N VAL A 40 18.44 5.76 29.00
CA VAL A 40 18.70 6.08 30.41
C VAL A 40 18.65 4.81 31.29
N TRP A 41 17.70 3.90 31.04
CA TRP A 41 17.61 2.62 31.76
C TRP A 41 18.84 1.73 31.52
N ASN A 42 19.33 1.69 30.28
CA ASN A 42 20.52 0.93 29.89
C ASN A 42 21.85 1.61 30.31
N LYS A 43 21.78 2.80 30.93
CA LYS A 43 22.92 3.65 31.33
C LYS A 43 23.80 4.12 30.18
N ASP A 44 23.26 4.19 28.95
CA ASP A 44 23.97 4.72 27.78
C ASP A 44 24.02 6.26 27.76
N GLU A 45 23.05 6.93 28.41
CA GLU A 45 22.99 8.39 28.56
C GLU A 45 22.54 8.76 29.99
N GLU A 46 23.18 9.76 30.61
CA GLU A 46 22.81 10.22 31.97
C GLU A 46 21.45 10.93 32.03
N THR A 47 21.05 11.59 30.93
CA THR A 47 19.82 12.39 30.83
C THR A 47 19.27 12.37 29.40
N ILE A 48 17.98 12.68 29.26
CA ILE A 48 17.30 12.80 27.96
C ILE A 48 17.86 14.03 27.22
N THR A 49 18.84 13.80 26.34
CA THR A 49 19.50 14.86 25.56
C THR A 49 19.22 14.72 24.05
N ALA A 50 19.71 15.66 23.23
CA ALA A 50 19.66 15.54 21.76
C ALA A 50 20.75 14.57 21.27
N LEU A 51 20.50 13.84 20.17
CA LEU A 51 21.38 12.74 19.72
C LEU A 51 22.78 13.22 19.30
N PHE A 52 22.88 14.44 18.79
CA PHE A 52 24.12 15.10 18.40
C PHE A 52 24.19 16.50 19.07
N LYS A 53 24.05 16.55 20.40
CA LYS A 53 23.97 17.79 21.18
C LYS A 53 25.13 18.76 20.86
N THR A 54 24.81 19.86 20.18
CA THR A 54 25.76 20.95 19.92
C THR A 54 25.72 21.99 21.03
N ARG A 55 26.81 22.76 21.19
CA ARG A 55 26.91 23.92 22.10
C ARG A 55 27.40 25.14 21.33
N PHE A 56 26.63 25.57 20.34
CA PHE A 56 26.82 26.86 19.69
C PHE A 56 26.36 28.00 20.61
N ARG A 57 26.97 29.17 20.43
CA ARG A 57 26.57 30.44 21.06
C ARG A 57 25.11 30.77 20.73
N LEU A 58 24.38 31.30 21.70
CA LEU A 58 22.95 31.62 21.59
C LEU A 58 22.72 33.12 21.35
N ASP A 59 23.49 33.99 22.01
CA ASP A 59 23.24 35.43 22.04
C ASP A 59 23.49 36.13 20.69
N PHE A 60 24.38 35.56 19.88
CA PHE A 60 24.67 36.03 18.53
C PHE A 60 25.16 34.87 17.65
N PRO A 61 24.29 34.08 17.02
CA PRO A 61 24.70 32.83 16.35
C PRO A 61 25.50 33.09 15.07
N PHE A 62 25.00 33.95 14.17
CA PHE A 62 25.57 34.27 12.86
C PHE A 62 25.39 35.76 12.54
N ASP A 63 26.35 36.35 11.82
CA ASP A 63 26.23 37.70 11.25
C ASP A 63 25.36 37.70 9.99
N LEU A 64 24.68 38.82 9.71
CA LEU A 64 23.98 39.02 8.43
C LEU A 64 24.95 38.96 7.22
N GLN A 65 26.23 39.28 7.44
CA GLN A 65 27.29 39.18 6.44
C GLN A 65 27.63 37.72 6.08
N GLU A 66 27.24 36.73 6.89
CA GLU A 66 27.43 35.30 6.61
C GLU A 66 26.34 34.72 5.69
N LEU A 67 25.19 35.40 5.54
CA LEU A 67 24.07 34.93 4.72
C LEU A 67 24.43 34.60 3.26
N PRO A 68 25.26 35.40 2.54
CA PRO A 68 25.73 35.02 1.21
C PRO A 68 26.53 33.71 1.19
N ALA A 69 27.35 33.44 2.21
CA ALA A 69 28.11 32.19 2.32
C ALA A 69 27.18 30.98 2.54
N PHE A 70 26.17 31.12 3.39
CA PHE A 70 25.14 30.08 3.57
C PHE A 70 24.29 29.86 2.30
N ALA A 71 23.99 30.92 1.54
CA ALA A 71 23.32 30.80 0.24
C ALA A 71 24.17 30.06 -0.80
N VAL A 72 25.49 30.31 -0.84
CA VAL A 72 26.43 29.57 -1.70
C VAL A 72 26.50 28.09 -1.28
N ILE A 73 26.52 27.77 0.02
CA ILE A 73 26.42 26.39 0.51
C ILE A 73 25.13 25.73 0.00
N GLY A 74 23.99 26.42 0.07
CA GLY A 74 22.72 25.93 -0.46
C GLY A 74 22.79 25.60 -1.95
N ILE A 75 23.21 26.55 -2.78
CA ILE A 75 23.31 26.40 -4.23
C ILE A 75 24.27 25.26 -4.61
N ALA A 76 25.48 25.24 -4.01
CA ALA A 76 26.47 24.20 -4.26
C ALA A 76 26.01 22.81 -3.79
N SER A 77 25.30 22.73 -2.66
CA SER A 77 24.68 21.49 -2.18
C SER A 77 23.54 21.03 -3.11
N GLY A 78 22.79 21.95 -3.72
CA GLY A 78 21.80 21.64 -4.74
C GLY A 78 22.42 20.97 -5.98
N PHE A 79 23.49 21.54 -6.52
CA PHE A 79 24.26 20.92 -7.61
C PHE A 79 24.88 19.57 -7.18
N GLY A 80 25.44 19.48 -5.98
CA GLY A 80 25.99 18.24 -5.43
C GLY A 80 24.94 17.14 -5.27
N GLY A 81 23.73 17.49 -4.82
CA GLY A 81 22.61 16.57 -4.68
C GLY A 81 22.09 16.06 -6.03
N ALA A 82 21.93 16.97 -7.00
CA ALA A 82 21.59 16.61 -8.38
C ALA A 82 22.64 15.67 -9.01
N LEU A 83 23.94 15.97 -8.81
CA LEU A 83 25.03 15.12 -9.26
C LEU A 83 25.01 13.74 -8.58
N PHE A 84 24.70 13.67 -7.27
CA PHE A 84 24.61 12.42 -6.53
C PHE A 84 23.51 11.51 -7.07
N VAL A 85 22.30 12.07 -7.29
CA VAL A 85 21.17 11.31 -7.85
C VAL A 85 21.45 10.88 -9.29
N TYR A 86 22.05 11.75 -10.11
CA TYR A 86 22.49 11.41 -11.45
C TYR A 86 23.51 10.26 -11.46
N LEU A 87 24.52 10.31 -10.59
CA LEU A 87 25.56 9.30 -10.45
C LEU A 87 24.97 7.96 -9.99
N ASN A 88 24.16 7.95 -8.93
CA ASN A 88 23.49 6.74 -8.43
C ASN A 88 22.65 6.09 -9.55
N ARG A 89 21.83 6.88 -10.26
CA ARG A 89 21.05 6.39 -11.41
C ARG A 89 21.94 5.80 -12.50
N LYS A 90 23.07 6.44 -12.84
CA LYS A 90 24.01 5.95 -13.85
C LYS A 90 24.69 4.64 -13.43
N ILE A 91 25.11 4.50 -12.16
CA ILE A 91 25.70 3.25 -11.65
C ILE A 91 24.69 2.10 -11.74
N VAL A 92 23.45 2.30 -11.26
CA VAL A 92 22.41 1.25 -11.34
C VAL A 92 22.05 0.90 -12.79
N GLN A 93 21.98 1.88 -13.69
CA GLN A 93 21.78 1.64 -15.12
C GLN A 93 22.95 0.86 -15.75
N PHE A 94 24.20 1.18 -15.40
CA PHE A 94 25.39 0.50 -15.88
C PHE A 94 25.41 -0.97 -15.44
N MET A 95 25.20 -1.25 -14.16
CA MET A 95 25.10 -2.61 -13.61
C MET A 95 24.02 -3.44 -14.30
N ARG A 96 22.86 -2.85 -14.59
CA ARG A 96 21.75 -3.53 -15.28
C ARG A 96 21.99 -3.71 -16.78
N ARG A 97 22.71 -2.79 -17.44
CA ARG A 97 23.05 -2.87 -18.86
C ARG A 97 24.02 -4.00 -19.15
N GLN A 98 24.97 -4.27 -18.25
CA GLN A 98 25.93 -5.35 -18.42
C GLN A 98 25.31 -6.72 -18.13
N LYS A 99 24.89 -7.41 -19.21
CA LYS A 99 24.32 -8.78 -19.14
C LYS A 99 25.25 -9.78 -18.42
N ALA A 100 26.57 -9.60 -18.50
CA ALA A 100 27.56 -10.42 -17.79
C ALA A 100 27.46 -10.24 -16.27
N ILE A 101 27.49 -8.99 -15.78
CA ILE A 101 27.31 -8.66 -14.35
C ILE A 101 25.94 -9.17 -13.87
N ASN A 102 24.86 -8.91 -14.62
CA ASN A 102 23.52 -9.36 -14.20
C ASN A 102 23.42 -10.90 -14.11
N ARG A 103 23.97 -11.65 -15.09
CA ARG A 103 24.02 -13.12 -15.06
C ARG A 103 24.86 -13.63 -13.88
N PHE A 104 25.98 -12.97 -13.57
CA PHE A 104 26.84 -13.29 -12.44
C PHE A 104 26.15 -13.01 -11.09
N LEU A 105 25.47 -11.86 -10.97
CA LEU A 105 24.76 -11.41 -9.78
C LEU A 105 23.54 -12.30 -9.47
N MET A 106 22.86 -12.83 -10.51
CA MET A 106 21.84 -13.88 -10.35
C MET A 106 22.44 -15.22 -9.90
N LYS A 107 23.63 -15.61 -10.37
CA LYS A 107 24.28 -16.88 -9.99
C LYS A 107 24.91 -16.85 -8.59
N LYS A 108 25.41 -15.69 -8.13
CA LYS A 108 26.05 -15.50 -6.82
C LYS A 108 25.64 -14.16 -6.18
N ARG A 109 24.38 -14.08 -5.69
CA ARG A 109 23.78 -12.87 -5.10
C ARG A 109 24.62 -12.21 -4.00
N LEU A 110 25.35 -12.98 -3.19
CA LEU A 110 26.18 -12.48 -2.09
C LEU A 110 27.58 -11.99 -2.52
N LEU A 111 28.06 -12.42 -3.69
CA LEU A 111 29.44 -12.12 -4.13
C LEU A 111 29.61 -10.67 -4.60
N PHE A 112 28.56 -10.06 -5.18
CA PHE A 112 28.59 -8.65 -5.55
C PHE A 112 28.65 -7.72 -4.31
N PRO A 113 27.77 -7.85 -3.29
CA PRO A 113 27.93 -7.16 -2.01
C PRO A 113 29.32 -7.35 -1.40
N ALA A 114 29.81 -8.59 -1.32
CA ALA A 114 31.12 -8.88 -0.74
C ALA A 114 32.27 -8.17 -1.48
N LEU A 115 32.25 -8.13 -2.82
CA LEU A 115 33.26 -7.43 -3.62
C LEU A 115 33.21 -5.91 -3.42
N VAL A 116 32.03 -5.30 -3.38
CA VAL A 116 31.90 -3.85 -3.15
C VAL A 116 32.34 -3.50 -1.72
N THR A 117 31.96 -4.29 -0.72
CA THR A 117 32.42 -4.12 0.67
C THR A 117 33.93 -4.30 0.78
N LEU A 118 34.53 -5.26 0.07
CA LEU A 118 35.99 -5.45 0.04
C LEU A 118 36.69 -4.20 -0.50
N ILE A 119 36.25 -3.67 -1.65
CA ILE A 119 36.81 -2.44 -2.25
C ILE A 119 36.67 -1.25 -1.29
N ILE A 120 35.49 -1.05 -0.71
CA ILE A 120 35.23 0.03 0.25
C ILE A 120 36.09 -0.12 1.51
N SER A 121 36.25 -1.34 2.02
CA SER A 121 37.08 -1.65 3.19
C SER A 121 38.56 -1.37 2.91
N THR A 122 39.10 -1.83 1.77
CA THR A 122 40.48 -1.57 1.36
C THR A 122 40.78 -0.07 1.25
N LEU A 123 39.83 0.73 0.75
CA LEU A 123 39.99 2.19 0.63
C LEU A 123 39.78 2.93 1.96
N THR A 124 38.97 2.39 2.86
CA THR A 124 38.74 2.96 4.20
C THR A 124 39.80 2.52 5.21
N PHE A 125 40.66 1.55 4.85
CA PHE A 125 41.63 0.91 5.73
C PHE A 125 42.49 1.94 6.49
N PRO A 126 42.37 2.03 7.82
CA PRO A 126 42.92 3.15 8.59
C PRO A 126 44.41 3.46 8.44
N PRO A 127 45.35 2.50 8.45
CA PRO A 127 46.77 2.81 8.28
C PRO A 127 47.19 2.91 6.79
N GLY A 128 46.26 2.69 5.85
CA GLY A 128 46.45 2.93 4.43
C GLY A 128 45.84 4.27 4.01
N PHE A 129 45.01 4.26 2.96
CA PHE A 129 44.35 5.47 2.47
C PHE A 129 43.38 6.11 3.49
N GLY A 130 42.90 5.34 4.47
CA GLY A 130 42.04 5.84 5.55
C GLY A 130 42.63 6.98 6.37
N GLN A 131 43.97 7.14 6.41
CA GLN A 131 44.66 8.26 7.07
C GLN A 131 44.25 9.64 6.53
N PHE A 132 43.87 9.73 5.25
CA PHE A 132 43.45 10.99 4.61
C PHE A 132 41.94 11.25 4.69
N MET A 133 41.16 10.29 5.21
CA MET A 133 39.69 10.31 5.25
C MET A 133 39.14 10.07 6.68
N ALA A 134 39.96 10.22 7.73
CA ALA A 134 39.57 9.90 9.11
C ALA A 134 38.92 8.51 9.23
N GLY A 135 39.45 7.51 8.51
CA GLY A 135 38.81 6.21 8.28
C GLY A 135 38.57 5.33 9.50
N GLN A 136 39.10 5.73 10.67
CA GLN A 136 38.86 5.09 11.97
C GLN A 136 37.48 5.46 12.56
N LEU A 137 36.92 6.61 12.20
CA LEU A 137 35.72 7.14 12.84
C LEU A 137 34.45 6.39 12.41
N THR A 138 33.56 6.11 13.38
CA THR A 138 32.22 5.64 13.05
C THR A 138 31.39 6.79 12.45
N GLN A 139 30.24 6.47 11.83
CA GLN A 139 29.36 7.51 11.28
C GLN A 139 28.83 8.48 12.35
N LYS A 140 28.66 8.02 13.60
CA LYS A 140 28.21 8.87 14.72
C LYS A 140 29.32 9.87 15.07
N ASP A 141 30.53 9.38 15.30
CA ASP A 141 31.67 10.19 15.77
C ASP A 141 32.15 11.16 14.68
N THR A 142 32.03 10.75 13.40
CA THR A 142 32.23 11.62 12.24
C THR A 142 31.29 12.84 12.28
N LEU A 143 30.01 12.67 12.64
CA LEU A 143 29.08 13.80 12.75
C LEU A 143 29.34 14.65 13.98
N VAL A 144 29.64 14.03 15.13
CA VAL A 144 29.98 14.76 16.36
C VAL A 144 31.21 15.65 16.13
N THR A 145 32.25 15.14 15.47
CA THR A 145 33.44 15.95 15.13
C THR A 145 33.15 17.03 14.10
N LEU A 146 32.39 16.77 13.04
CA LEU A 146 32.05 17.80 12.05
C LEU A 146 31.21 18.95 12.65
N PHE A 147 30.36 18.67 13.63
CA PHE A 147 29.55 19.66 14.35
C PHE A 147 30.26 20.33 15.55
N ASP A 148 31.54 20.04 15.77
CA ASP A 148 32.36 20.69 16.79
C ASP A 148 32.39 22.23 16.64
N ASN A 149 32.52 22.96 17.74
CA ASN A 149 32.53 24.42 17.73
C ASN A 149 33.93 25.03 17.54
N GLN A 150 35.01 24.25 17.73
CA GLN A 150 36.39 24.72 17.57
C GLN A 150 36.74 24.98 16.09
N THR A 151 37.83 25.72 15.83
CA THR A 151 38.32 26.03 14.47
C THR A 151 39.60 25.25 14.20
N TRP A 152 39.51 24.22 13.35
CA TRP A 152 40.62 23.29 13.11
C TRP A 152 41.80 23.94 12.39
N ALA A 153 41.57 24.99 11.61
CA ALA A 153 42.62 25.71 10.87
C ALA A 153 43.61 26.50 11.76
N LYS A 154 43.28 26.79 13.02
CA LYS A 154 44.03 27.77 13.86
C LYS A 154 44.71 27.21 15.11
N GLN A 155 44.56 25.93 15.45
CA GLN A 155 44.98 25.43 16.76
C GLN A 155 46.51 25.15 16.85
N GLY A 156 47.24 26.19 17.26
CA GLY A 156 48.53 26.05 17.94
C GLY A 156 48.33 26.17 19.44
N ILE A 157 48.46 25.05 20.16
CA ILE A 157 48.54 24.92 21.63
C ILE A 157 47.33 25.48 22.43
N SER A 158 46.49 24.56 22.88
CA SER A 158 45.74 24.69 24.14
C SER A 158 45.43 23.29 24.67
N ASP A 159 46.13 22.85 25.72
CA ASP A 159 45.79 21.64 26.45
C ASP A 159 44.43 21.82 27.14
N GLU A 160 43.45 20.96 26.86
CA GLU A 160 42.44 20.52 27.85
C GLU A 160 41.67 19.26 27.34
N PHE A 161 41.78 18.18 28.12
CA PHE A 161 40.91 16.99 28.22
C PHE A 161 40.40 16.23 26.98
N GLU A 162 40.92 14.99 26.86
CA GLU A 162 40.22 13.71 26.53
C GLU A 162 39.49 13.54 25.19
N TYR A 163 39.07 14.61 24.49
CA TYR A 163 38.51 14.57 23.14
C TYR A 163 39.57 14.41 22.02
N LEU A 164 40.85 14.42 22.39
CA LEU A 164 42.00 14.52 21.47
C LEU A 164 41.99 13.45 20.36
N GLY A 165 41.79 12.18 20.71
CA GLY A 165 41.91 11.06 19.77
C GLY A 165 40.90 11.08 18.61
N ILE A 166 39.76 11.78 18.75
CA ILE A 166 38.74 11.85 17.70
C ILE A 166 39.02 13.01 16.73
N LEU A 167 39.59 14.12 17.21
CA LEU A 167 40.06 15.22 16.35
C LEU A 167 41.38 14.87 15.64
N GLU A 168 42.27 14.11 16.29
CA GLU A 168 43.51 13.61 15.68
C GLU A 168 43.26 12.85 14.37
N ALA A 169 42.15 12.13 14.25
CA ALA A 169 41.76 11.41 13.03
C ALA A 169 41.60 12.33 11.79
N TRP A 170 41.31 13.62 11.97
CA TRP A 170 41.22 14.60 10.89
C TRP A 170 42.57 15.28 10.56
N ARG A 171 43.56 15.16 11.45
CA ARG A 171 44.85 15.87 11.39
C ARG A 171 45.97 14.92 10.95
N HIS A 172 46.23 14.87 9.65
CA HIS A 172 47.36 14.11 9.12
C HIS A 172 48.70 14.87 9.30
N PRO A 173 49.79 14.26 9.82
CA PRO A 173 51.04 14.95 10.15
C PRO A 173 51.73 15.71 8.99
N ARG A 174 51.37 15.40 7.73
CA ARG A 174 51.93 16.02 6.52
C ARG A 174 50.90 16.75 5.65
N SER A 175 49.63 16.85 6.07
CA SER A 175 48.57 17.41 5.22
C SER A 175 47.69 18.38 6.00
N ASN A 176 47.30 19.47 5.35
CA ASN A 176 46.36 20.44 5.91
C ASN A 176 44.94 19.82 5.99
N VAL A 177 44.15 20.26 6.97
CA VAL A 177 42.78 19.80 7.27
C VAL A 177 41.82 20.06 6.10
N PHE A 178 42.04 21.13 5.32
CA PHE A 178 41.31 21.37 4.07
C PHE A 178 41.44 20.22 3.07
N VAL A 179 42.63 19.62 2.97
CA VAL A 179 42.89 18.52 2.02
C VAL A 179 42.25 17.23 2.52
N THR A 180 42.30 16.93 3.83
CA THR A 180 41.63 15.74 4.39
C THR A 180 40.10 15.85 4.25
N LEU A 181 39.52 17.04 4.47
CA LEU A 181 38.09 17.31 4.21
C LEU A 181 37.71 17.15 2.73
N VAL A 182 38.50 17.69 1.79
CA VAL A 182 38.22 17.55 0.34
C VAL A 182 38.32 16.09 -0.10
N VAL A 183 39.37 15.36 0.31
CA VAL A 183 39.53 13.93 0.03
C VAL A 183 38.37 13.14 0.63
N PHE A 184 37.95 13.46 1.87
CA PHE A 184 36.80 12.84 2.52
C PHE A 184 35.51 13.03 1.72
N ILE A 185 35.19 14.26 1.34
CA ILE A 185 33.97 14.58 0.57
C ILE A 185 33.96 13.80 -0.73
N LEU A 186 35.03 13.88 -1.53
CA LEU A 186 35.12 13.22 -2.83
C LEU A 186 34.98 11.69 -2.71
N MET A 187 35.71 11.07 -1.78
CA MET A 187 35.71 9.62 -1.61
C MET A 187 34.38 9.12 -1.05
N LYS A 188 33.86 9.73 0.02
CA LYS A 188 32.55 9.35 0.58
C LYS A 188 31.42 9.56 -0.41
N PHE A 189 31.49 10.57 -1.29
CA PHE A 189 30.46 10.83 -2.30
C PHE A 189 30.27 9.65 -3.26
N TRP A 190 31.33 9.22 -3.96
CA TRP A 190 31.21 8.11 -4.90
C TRP A 190 31.05 6.75 -4.20
N MET A 191 31.69 6.55 -3.05
CA MET A 191 31.55 5.31 -2.26
C MET A 191 30.12 5.14 -1.74
N SER A 192 29.46 6.21 -1.30
CA SER A 192 28.04 6.18 -0.89
C SER A 192 27.11 5.96 -2.08
N ALA A 193 27.40 6.59 -3.22
CA ALA A 193 26.65 6.38 -4.45
C ALA A 193 26.75 4.93 -4.96
N LEU A 194 27.88 4.25 -4.73
CA LEU A 194 28.08 2.83 -5.03
C LEU A 194 27.42 1.91 -3.98
N ALA A 195 27.62 2.18 -2.68
CA ALA A 195 27.08 1.36 -1.58
C ALA A 195 25.55 1.27 -1.61
N THR A 196 24.88 2.36 -1.96
CA THR A 196 23.41 2.42 -2.13
C THR A 196 22.87 1.62 -3.33
N THR A 197 23.74 1.08 -4.20
CA THR A 197 23.34 0.17 -5.30
C THR A 197 23.37 -1.31 -4.92
N ILE A 198 23.93 -1.65 -3.76
CA ILE A 198 24.05 -3.03 -3.28
C ILE A 198 22.64 -3.59 -2.96
N PRO A 199 22.32 -4.86 -3.30
CA PRO A 199 21.02 -5.48 -3.01
C PRO A 199 20.84 -5.90 -1.53
N VAL A 200 21.05 -4.95 -0.62
CA VAL A 200 20.99 -5.06 0.85
C VAL A 200 20.05 -3.95 1.38
N PRO A 201 19.24 -4.19 2.44
CA PRO A 201 18.47 -3.12 3.08
C PRO A 201 19.41 -2.02 3.61
N CYS A 202 19.37 -0.85 2.99
CA CYS A 202 20.21 0.30 3.36
C CYS A 202 19.44 1.61 3.18
N GLY A 203 19.76 2.61 4.01
CA GLY A 203 19.25 3.97 3.90
C GLY A 203 20.28 4.89 3.24
N ALA A 204 19.83 5.74 2.32
CA ALA A 204 20.70 6.70 1.64
C ALA A 204 20.81 8.07 2.35
N PHE A 205 19.95 8.34 3.34
CA PHE A 205 19.89 9.64 4.04
C PHE A 205 21.16 9.95 4.82
N MET A 206 21.56 9.07 5.74
CA MET A 206 22.70 9.31 6.65
C MET A 206 24.04 9.52 5.92
N PRO A 207 24.42 8.75 4.88
CA PRO A 207 25.66 9.01 4.15
C PRO A 207 25.68 10.37 3.45
N VAL A 208 24.56 10.79 2.85
CA VAL A 208 24.43 12.11 2.21
C VAL A 208 24.48 13.22 3.26
N PHE A 209 23.85 13.03 4.41
CA PHE A 209 23.90 13.94 5.55
C PHE A 209 25.34 14.19 6.03
N VAL A 210 26.14 13.13 6.18
CA VAL A 210 27.58 13.21 6.55
C VAL A 210 28.40 13.95 5.49
N ILE A 211 28.17 13.68 4.19
CA ILE A 211 28.87 14.38 3.11
C ILE A 211 28.53 15.88 3.13
N GLY A 212 27.26 16.22 3.39
CA GLY A 212 26.80 17.60 3.54
C GLY A 212 27.44 18.30 4.74
N ALA A 213 27.54 17.60 5.87
CA ALA A 213 28.23 18.09 7.07
C ALA A 213 29.70 18.41 6.77
N ALA A 214 30.41 17.51 6.06
CA ALA A 214 31.80 17.74 5.68
C ALA A 214 31.97 18.89 4.68
N PHE A 215 31.06 19.03 3.71
CA PHE A 215 31.08 20.16 2.78
C PHE A 215 30.82 21.50 3.47
N GLY A 216 29.81 21.56 4.35
CA GLY A 216 29.54 22.73 5.18
C GLY A 216 30.73 23.08 6.08
N ARG A 217 31.36 22.06 6.70
CA ARG A 217 32.56 22.24 7.54
C ARG A 217 33.72 22.83 6.76
N LEU A 218 33.98 22.33 5.55
CA LEU A 218 35.02 22.83 4.66
C LEU A 218 34.83 24.33 4.34
N VAL A 219 33.60 24.75 4.07
CA VAL A 219 33.29 26.17 3.81
C VAL A 219 33.43 27.01 5.10
N GLY A 220 32.98 26.49 6.25
CA GLY A 220 33.13 27.17 7.55
C GLY A 220 34.59 27.39 7.96
N GLU A 221 35.45 26.38 7.81
CA GLU A 221 36.90 26.51 8.05
C GLU A 221 37.54 27.47 7.03
N SER A 222 37.04 27.52 5.78
CA SER A 222 37.53 28.47 4.77
C SER A 222 37.17 29.91 5.13
N MET A 223 35.95 30.14 5.62
CA MET A 223 35.50 31.44 6.13
C MET A 223 36.31 31.86 7.36
N ALA A 224 36.59 30.94 8.30
CA ALA A 224 37.44 31.21 9.47
C ALA A 224 38.92 31.46 9.11
N ALA A 225 39.40 30.95 7.97
CA ALA A 225 40.73 31.24 7.44
C ALA A 225 40.79 32.60 6.70
N TRP A 226 39.74 33.00 5.98
CA TRP A 226 39.66 34.30 5.31
C TRP A 226 39.39 35.47 6.26
N PHE A 227 38.60 35.25 7.31
CA PHE A 227 38.31 36.24 8.35
C PHE A 227 38.88 35.78 9.69
N PRO A 228 40.23 35.80 9.85
CA PRO A 228 40.92 35.20 10.98
C PRO A 228 40.46 35.76 12.33
N ASP A 229 40.21 37.06 12.42
CA ASP A 229 39.83 37.70 13.68
C ASP A 229 38.33 37.57 13.96
N GLY A 230 37.53 37.36 12.92
CA GLY A 230 36.07 37.30 12.94
C GLY A 230 35.44 38.38 12.07
N ILE A 231 34.11 38.44 12.10
CA ILE A 231 33.34 39.49 11.45
C ILE A 231 33.19 40.64 12.46
N HIS A 232 33.36 41.87 11.97
CA HIS A 232 33.32 43.09 12.75
C HIS A 232 31.93 43.72 12.63
N THR A 233 31.14 43.65 13.71
CA THR A 233 29.80 44.24 13.79
C THR A 233 29.69 45.05 15.07
N ASP A 234 29.41 46.35 14.93
CA ASP A 234 29.08 47.29 16.02
C ASP A 234 29.93 47.17 17.30
N SER A 235 31.25 47.34 17.12
CA SER A 235 32.31 47.32 18.16
C SER A 235 32.63 45.98 18.83
N ASN A 236 31.90 44.90 18.54
CA ASN A 236 32.26 43.53 18.96
C ASN A 236 32.83 42.69 17.80
N ILE A 237 33.79 41.82 18.11
CA ILE A 237 34.43 40.92 17.14
C ILE A 237 33.90 39.51 17.35
N TYR A 238 33.08 39.02 16.42
CA TYR A 238 32.49 37.69 16.49
C TYR A 238 33.29 36.70 15.63
N ARG A 239 33.99 35.76 16.29
CA ARG A 239 34.70 34.66 15.62
C ARG A 239 33.71 33.75 14.89
N ILE A 240 34.07 33.28 13.70
CA ILE A 240 33.25 32.36 12.90
C ILE A 240 33.27 30.97 13.56
N VAL A 241 32.13 30.26 13.55
CA VAL A 241 31.98 28.93 14.16
C VAL A 241 31.72 27.88 13.07
N PRO A 242 32.74 27.11 12.62
CA PRO A 242 32.61 26.20 11.48
C PRO A 242 31.56 25.08 11.66
N GLY A 243 31.25 24.69 12.90
CA GLY A 243 30.19 23.72 13.20
C GLY A 243 28.79 24.16 12.76
N GLY A 244 28.49 25.48 12.79
CA GLY A 244 27.21 26.01 12.28
C GLY A 244 27.09 25.85 10.76
N TYR A 245 28.20 26.04 10.04
CA TYR A 245 28.27 25.82 8.59
C TYR A 245 28.13 24.33 8.23
N ALA A 246 28.73 23.44 9.02
CA ALA A 246 28.55 22.00 8.88
C ALA A 246 27.07 21.59 9.03
N VAL A 247 26.38 22.12 10.03
CA VAL A 247 24.93 21.93 10.24
C VAL A 247 24.11 22.40 9.04
N VAL A 248 24.41 23.58 8.48
CA VAL A 248 23.77 24.11 7.25
C VAL A 248 24.01 23.19 6.05
N GLY A 249 25.26 22.74 5.82
CA GLY A 249 25.59 21.86 4.70
C GLY A 249 24.94 20.47 4.81
N ALA A 250 24.85 19.91 6.02
CA ALA A 250 24.20 18.64 6.28
C ALA A 250 22.70 18.67 5.92
N ALA A 251 22.01 19.74 6.33
CA ALA A 251 20.62 20.00 5.97
C ALA A 251 20.47 20.21 4.44
N ALA A 252 21.26 21.10 3.86
CA ALA A 252 21.13 21.50 2.46
C ALA A 252 21.35 20.34 1.47
N LEU A 253 22.39 19.52 1.67
CA LEU A 253 22.68 18.39 0.76
C LEU A 253 21.67 17.24 0.94
N SER A 254 21.26 16.93 2.18
CA SER A 254 20.26 15.90 2.43
C SER A 254 18.88 16.29 1.89
N GLY A 255 18.48 17.56 2.09
CA GLY A 255 17.30 18.16 1.46
C GLY A 255 17.35 18.03 -0.06
N ALA A 256 18.42 18.51 -0.69
CA ALA A 256 18.59 18.48 -2.14
C ALA A 256 18.49 17.07 -2.77
N VAL A 257 18.96 16.02 -2.09
CA VAL A 257 18.86 14.64 -2.61
C VAL A 257 17.46 14.04 -2.43
N THR A 258 16.73 14.48 -1.39
CA THR A 258 15.39 13.96 -1.04
C THR A 258 14.25 14.83 -1.55
N HIS A 259 14.52 16.05 -2.01
CA HIS A 259 13.56 17.11 -2.36
C HIS A 259 12.68 17.56 -1.19
N THR A 260 13.22 17.57 0.04
CA THR A 260 12.43 17.87 1.25
C THR A 260 13.01 19.02 2.08
N VAL A 261 12.13 19.81 2.70
CA VAL A 261 12.47 20.97 3.54
C VAL A 261 12.48 20.57 5.02
N SER A 262 11.67 19.59 5.39
CA SER A 262 11.68 18.91 6.71
C SER A 262 13.06 18.45 7.17
N THR A 263 14.03 18.22 6.27
CA THR A 263 15.44 17.96 6.62
C THR A 263 16.04 19.01 7.54
N ALA A 264 15.77 20.30 7.34
CA ALA A 264 16.19 21.37 8.23
C ALA A 264 15.70 21.14 9.67
N VAL A 265 14.42 20.76 9.81
CA VAL A 265 13.77 20.51 11.10
C VAL A 265 14.29 19.22 11.74
N ILE A 266 14.64 18.19 10.95
CA ILE A 266 15.38 17.02 11.44
C ILE A 266 16.70 17.48 12.07
N VAL A 267 17.45 18.36 11.40
CA VAL A 267 18.76 18.81 11.89
C VAL A 267 18.64 19.52 13.23
N PHE A 268 17.69 20.46 13.39
CA PHE A 268 17.50 21.17 14.66
C PHE A 268 17.11 20.25 15.82
N GLU A 269 16.27 19.24 15.58
CA GLU A 269 15.91 18.26 16.61
C GLU A 269 17.11 17.36 16.97
N LEU A 270 17.95 17.01 15.99
CA LEU A 270 19.16 16.22 16.21
C LEU A 270 20.28 16.99 16.94
N THR A 271 20.49 18.26 16.61
CA THR A 271 21.50 19.13 17.24
C THR A 271 21.06 19.66 18.61
N GLY A 272 19.74 19.78 18.82
CA GLY A 272 19.16 20.32 20.05
C GLY A 272 19.22 21.85 20.16
N GLN A 273 19.57 22.56 19.09
CA GLN A 273 19.67 24.03 19.06
C GLN A 273 19.05 24.60 17.78
N ILE A 274 18.17 25.60 17.94
CA ILE A 274 17.45 26.28 16.84
C ILE A 274 18.09 27.62 16.42
N SER A 275 19.28 27.95 16.94
CA SER A 275 19.89 29.28 16.77
C SER A 275 20.22 29.64 15.32
N HIS A 276 20.45 28.65 14.46
CA HIS A 276 20.73 28.81 13.03
C HIS A 276 19.50 28.58 12.15
N ILE A 277 18.28 28.82 12.65
CA ILE A 277 17.04 28.49 11.93
C ILE A 277 16.93 29.15 10.55
N LEU A 278 17.19 30.45 10.47
CA LEU A 278 17.02 31.23 9.24
C LEU A 278 18.03 30.85 8.13
N PRO A 279 19.36 30.78 8.39
CA PRO A 279 20.33 30.41 7.35
C PRO A 279 20.15 29.01 6.79
N VAL A 280 19.88 28.02 7.66
CA VAL A 280 19.64 26.62 7.23
C VAL A 280 18.41 26.54 6.34
N MET A 281 17.30 27.19 6.71
CA MET A 281 16.07 27.19 5.90
C MET A 281 16.29 27.82 4.53
N ILE A 282 17.00 28.95 4.45
CA ILE A 282 17.36 29.58 3.17
C ILE A 282 18.23 28.63 2.33
N ALA A 283 19.28 28.06 2.92
CA ALA A 283 20.18 27.15 2.21
C ALA A 283 19.45 25.90 1.70
N VAL A 284 18.57 25.29 2.49
CA VAL A 284 17.77 24.12 2.10
C VAL A 284 16.77 24.45 0.98
N ILE A 285 16.09 25.60 1.05
CA ILE A 285 15.16 26.03 -0.01
C ILE A 285 15.91 26.27 -1.33
N LEU A 286 17.06 26.95 -1.29
CA LEU A 286 17.90 27.16 -2.48
C LEU A 286 18.44 25.84 -3.04
N ALA A 287 18.91 24.94 -2.17
CA ALA A 287 19.42 23.63 -2.56
C ALA A 287 18.33 22.77 -3.24
N ASN A 288 17.11 22.78 -2.69
CA ASN A 288 15.95 22.11 -3.25
C ASN A 288 15.53 22.71 -4.60
N ALA A 289 15.47 24.04 -4.73
CA ALA A 289 15.13 24.70 -5.99
C ALA A 289 16.12 24.34 -7.12
N VAL A 290 17.43 24.35 -6.83
CA VAL A 290 18.46 23.93 -7.78
C VAL A 290 18.32 22.45 -8.12
N ALA A 291 18.20 21.56 -7.12
CA ALA A 291 18.11 20.12 -7.35
C ALA A 291 16.86 19.72 -8.18
N GLN A 292 15.69 20.24 -7.81
CA GLN A 292 14.42 19.99 -8.51
C GLN A 292 14.44 20.45 -9.97
N SER A 293 15.16 21.53 -10.28
CA SER A 293 15.31 22.01 -11.66
C SER A 293 16.18 21.10 -12.53
N LEU A 294 17.10 20.33 -11.92
CA LEU A 294 18.12 19.55 -12.62
C LEU A 294 17.79 18.06 -12.70
N GLN A 295 17.29 17.45 -11.63
CA GLN A 295 17.06 16.00 -11.54
C GLN A 295 15.77 15.70 -10.75
N PRO A 296 15.11 14.54 -10.97
CA PRO A 296 14.10 14.02 -10.04
C PRO A 296 14.75 13.59 -8.71
N SER A 297 13.95 13.42 -7.65
CA SER A 297 14.46 13.00 -6.34
C SER A 297 15.17 11.63 -6.40
N LEU A 298 15.95 11.30 -5.35
CA LEU A 298 16.55 9.97 -5.23
C LEU A 298 15.47 8.86 -5.22
N TYR A 299 14.37 9.07 -4.49
CA TYR A 299 13.31 8.08 -4.36
C TYR A 299 12.56 7.87 -5.68
N ASP A 300 12.19 8.95 -6.38
CA ASP A 300 11.60 8.90 -7.72
C ASP A 300 12.51 8.19 -8.73
N SER A 301 13.81 8.49 -8.67
CA SER A 301 14.81 7.84 -9.51
C SER A 301 14.82 6.33 -9.29
N ILE A 302 14.82 5.88 -8.03
CA ILE A 302 14.78 4.46 -7.67
C ILE A 302 13.47 3.81 -8.14
N ILE A 303 12.32 4.46 -7.96
CA ILE A 303 10.99 3.97 -8.38
C ILE A 303 10.96 3.77 -9.92
N ARG A 304 11.37 4.80 -10.68
CA ARG A 304 11.45 4.77 -12.15
C ARG A 304 12.40 3.69 -12.65
N ILE A 305 13.58 3.53 -12.02
CA ILE A 305 14.53 2.46 -12.37
C ILE A 305 13.96 1.08 -12.05
N LYS A 306 13.28 0.89 -10.92
CA LYS A 306 12.61 -0.36 -10.55
C LYS A 306 11.36 -0.65 -11.40
N LYS A 307 10.85 0.31 -12.18
CA LYS A 307 9.63 0.23 -13.00
C LYS A 307 8.35 -0.10 -12.20
N LEU A 308 8.34 0.21 -10.90
CA LEU A 308 7.20 -0.08 -10.03
C LEU A 308 5.93 0.64 -10.51
N PRO A 309 4.73 0.08 -10.28
CA PRO A 309 3.47 0.77 -10.54
C PRO A 309 3.32 1.96 -9.59
N TYR A 310 3.78 3.11 -10.06
CA TYR A 310 3.59 4.41 -9.44
C TYR A 310 3.10 5.37 -10.53
N LEU A 311 2.19 6.26 -10.14
CA LEU A 311 1.61 7.25 -11.02
C LEU A 311 2.42 8.56 -10.86
N PRO A 312 3.28 8.92 -11.83
CA PRO A 312 4.19 10.04 -11.64
C PRO A 312 3.44 11.36 -11.79
N GLU A 313 3.69 12.29 -10.86
CA GLU A 313 3.11 13.62 -10.89
C GLU A 313 3.32 14.32 -12.24
N LEU A 314 2.25 14.90 -12.77
CA LEU A 314 2.32 15.80 -13.93
C LEU A 314 2.87 17.16 -13.47
N GLY A 315 4.19 17.24 -13.32
CA GLY A 315 4.89 18.50 -13.04
C GLY A 315 4.54 19.59 -14.06
N TRP A 316 4.30 20.80 -13.56
CA TRP A 316 3.89 21.96 -14.35
C TRP A 316 4.94 22.26 -15.43
N GLY A 317 4.50 22.50 -16.67
CA GLY A 317 5.37 22.76 -17.83
C GLY A 317 5.31 21.73 -18.97
N HIS A 318 4.73 20.54 -18.75
CA HIS A 318 4.53 19.55 -19.82
C HIS A 318 3.23 19.80 -20.61
N HIS A 319 3.16 20.92 -21.32
CA HIS A 319 1.94 21.37 -22.02
C HIS A 319 1.37 20.35 -23.03
N GLU A 320 2.20 19.50 -23.63
CA GLU A 320 1.77 18.45 -24.56
C GLU A 320 0.85 17.39 -23.90
N LYS A 321 0.89 17.23 -22.57
CA LYS A 321 0.07 16.23 -21.84
C LYS A 321 -1.41 16.60 -21.71
N TYR A 322 -1.80 17.84 -22.04
CA TYR A 322 -3.21 18.27 -21.96
C TYR A 322 -4.04 17.85 -23.17
N ASN A 323 -3.43 17.45 -24.28
CA ASN A 323 -4.12 17.06 -25.51
C ASN A 323 -4.60 15.60 -25.53
N VAL A 324 -4.14 14.75 -24.59
CA VAL A 324 -4.61 13.37 -24.46
C VAL A 324 -5.90 13.33 -23.63
N ARG A 325 -6.91 12.63 -24.12
CA ARG A 325 -8.23 12.51 -23.49
C ARG A 325 -8.52 11.07 -23.03
N VAL A 326 -9.57 10.90 -22.23
CA VAL A 326 -10.00 9.58 -21.77
C VAL A 326 -10.38 8.66 -22.94
N GLU A 327 -11.00 9.21 -23.99
CA GLU A 327 -11.36 8.49 -25.23
C GLU A 327 -10.17 7.83 -25.97
N ASP A 328 -8.95 8.36 -25.82
CA ASP A 328 -7.71 7.84 -26.41
C ASP A 328 -7.08 6.67 -25.63
N ILE A 329 -7.39 6.58 -24.33
CA ILE A 329 -6.72 5.68 -23.37
C ILE A 329 -7.62 4.56 -22.85
N MET A 330 -8.94 4.70 -23.00
CA MET A 330 -9.93 3.77 -22.45
C MET A 330 -9.96 2.43 -23.18
N VAL A 331 -10.14 1.35 -22.42
CA VAL A 331 -10.42 0.01 -22.96
C VAL A 331 -11.91 -0.06 -23.29
N ARG A 332 -12.24 -0.26 -24.57
CA ARG A 332 -13.63 -0.39 -25.06
C ARG A 332 -14.19 -1.82 -24.99
N ASP A 333 -13.32 -2.84 -24.98
CA ASP A 333 -13.72 -4.23 -24.74
C ASP A 333 -13.85 -4.46 -23.23
N ILE A 334 -15.06 -4.29 -22.70
CA ILE A 334 -15.39 -4.47 -21.28
C ILE A 334 -16.37 -5.62 -21.16
N ARG A 335 -16.10 -6.55 -20.24
CA ARG A 335 -17.08 -7.55 -19.81
C ARG A 335 -18.04 -6.91 -18.81
N TYR A 336 -19.32 -6.92 -19.14
CA TYR A 336 -20.41 -6.37 -18.34
C TYR A 336 -21.42 -7.46 -17.94
N VAL A 337 -22.26 -7.14 -16.97
CA VAL A 337 -23.40 -7.96 -16.54
C VAL A 337 -24.68 -7.18 -16.89
N THR A 338 -25.69 -7.83 -17.47
CA THR A 338 -27.00 -7.20 -17.73
C THR A 338 -27.99 -7.55 -16.61
N LEU A 339 -28.99 -6.70 -16.34
CA LEU A 339 -30.06 -7.02 -15.38
C LEU A 339 -30.84 -8.30 -15.72
N ASN A 340 -30.99 -8.58 -17.02
CA ASN A 340 -31.76 -9.72 -17.52
C ASN A 340 -30.85 -10.89 -17.99
N CYS A 341 -29.64 -11.01 -17.46
CA CYS A 341 -28.75 -12.13 -17.80
C CYS A 341 -29.20 -13.45 -17.16
N LYS A 342 -28.69 -14.54 -17.71
CA LYS A 342 -28.76 -15.89 -17.13
C LYS A 342 -27.58 -16.16 -16.21
N TYR A 343 -27.70 -17.14 -15.32
CA TYR A 343 -26.57 -17.61 -14.51
C TYR A 343 -25.40 -18.16 -15.35
N ARG A 344 -25.69 -18.73 -16.53
CA ARG A 344 -24.70 -19.13 -17.55
C ARG A 344 -23.83 -17.94 -17.99
N ASP A 345 -24.42 -16.76 -18.18
CA ASP A 345 -23.70 -15.55 -18.58
C ASP A 345 -22.80 -15.03 -17.45
N LEU A 346 -23.28 -15.07 -16.20
CA LEU A 346 -22.45 -14.72 -15.03
C LEU A 346 -21.23 -15.62 -14.92
N GLN A 347 -21.40 -16.94 -15.12
CA GLN A 347 -20.31 -17.89 -15.13
C GLN A 347 -19.29 -17.54 -16.24
N GLN A 348 -19.76 -17.27 -17.47
CA GLN A 348 -18.89 -16.86 -18.58
C GLN A 348 -18.16 -15.53 -18.31
N VAL A 349 -18.82 -14.54 -17.71
CA VAL A 349 -18.19 -13.28 -17.28
C VAL A 349 -17.12 -13.56 -16.22
N LEU A 350 -17.41 -14.39 -15.21
CA LEU A 350 -16.45 -14.78 -14.18
C LEU A 350 -15.22 -15.50 -14.76
N HIS A 351 -15.36 -16.36 -15.76
CA HIS A 351 -14.21 -17.03 -16.40
C HIS A 351 -13.43 -16.09 -17.34
N SER A 352 -14.11 -15.21 -18.08
CA SER A 352 -13.47 -14.33 -19.06
C SER A 352 -12.71 -13.14 -18.46
N THR A 353 -13.08 -12.68 -17.25
CA THR A 353 -12.44 -11.53 -16.60
C THR A 353 -11.84 -11.86 -15.24
N LYS A 354 -10.90 -11.01 -14.79
CA LYS A 354 -10.31 -11.03 -13.44
C LYS A 354 -10.52 -9.72 -12.67
N MET A 355 -11.39 -8.84 -13.17
CA MET A 355 -11.69 -7.56 -12.52
C MET A 355 -12.37 -7.78 -11.16
N LYS A 356 -12.05 -6.92 -10.17
CA LYS A 356 -12.67 -6.95 -8.83
C LYS A 356 -14.15 -6.55 -8.90
N ASN A 357 -14.45 -5.50 -9.65
CA ASN A 357 -15.80 -4.96 -9.82
C ASN A 357 -16.19 -5.10 -11.28
N LEU A 358 -17.46 -5.42 -11.52
CA LEU A 358 -18.05 -5.62 -12.84
C LEU A 358 -19.12 -4.55 -13.06
N PRO A 359 -19.18 -3.90 -14.23
CA PRO A 359 -20.25 -2.96 -14.53
C PRO A 359 -21.57 -3.72 -14.69
N LEU A 360 -22.61 -3.26 -14.01
CA LEU A 360 -23.99 -3.68 -14.20
C LEU A 360 -24.64 -2.70 -15.17
N VAL A 361 -25.09 -3.20 -16.32
CA VAL A 361 -25.84 -2.42 -17.31
C VAL A 361 -27.28 -2.92 -17.38
N GLU A 362 -28.17 -2.08 -17.90
CA GLU A 362 -29.58 -2.41 -18.09
C GLU A 362 -29.76 -3.53 -19.13
N SER A 363 -29.32 -3.28 -20.36
CA SER A 363 -29.40 -4.19 -21.50
C SER A 363 -28.14 -4.08 -22.38
N ALA A 364 -27.84 -5.13 -23.15
CA ALA A 364 -26.77 -5.12 -24.15
C ALA A 364 -27.03 -4.12 -25.30
N GLU A 365 -28.28 -3.74 -25.54
CA GLU A 365 -28.65 -2.74 -26.55
C GLU A 365 -28.54 -1.30 -26.03
N SER A 366 -29.02 -1.04 -24.81
CA SER A 366 -29.00 0.31 -24.22
C SER A 366 -27.62 0.68 -23.68
N MET A 367 -26.87 -0.30 -23.17
CA MET A 367 -25.56 -0.16 -22.51
C MET A 367 -25.55 0.88 -21.38
N ILE A 368 -26.71 1.23 -20.82
CA ILE A 368 -26.83 2.22 -19.73
C ILE A 368 -26.23 1.63 -18.46
N LEU A 369 -25.26 2.34 -17.87
CA LEU A 369 -24.60 1.91 -16.63
C LEU A 369 -25.50 2.18 -15.42
N LEU A 370 -25.93 1.11 -14.75
CA LEU A 370 -26.80 1.17 -13.57
C LEU A 370 -26.03 1.11 -12.25
N GLY A 371 -24.82 0.55 -12.27
CA GLY A 371 -24.00 0.39 -11.07
C GLY A 371 -22.79 -0.50 -11.30
N SER A 372 -22.18 -0.94 -10.21
CA SER A 372 -21.17 -2.00 -10.22
C SER A 372 -21.47 -3.09 -9.18
N ILE A 373 -21.04 -4.31 -9.48
CA ILE A 373 -21.19 -5.47 -8.59
C ILE A 373 -19.80 -6.10 -8.35
N GLU A 374 -19.51 -6.45 -7.10
CA GLU A 374 -18.26 -7.15 -6.79
C GLU A 374 -18.26 -8.56 -7.36
N ARG A 375 -17.11 -9.00 -7.86
CA ARG A 375 -16.89 -10.36 -8.38
C ARG A 375 -17.19 -11.44 -7.34
N THR A 376 -16.84 -11.18 -6.09
CA THR A 376 -17.18 -12.00 -4.91
C THR A 376 -18.69 -12.19 -4.77
N GLN A 377 -19.47 -11.12 -4.91
CA GLN A 377 -20.93 -11.17 -4.88
C GLN A 377 -21.50 -11.95 -6.07
N VAL A 378 -20.97 -11.79 -7.28
CA VAL A 378 -21.37 -12.59 -8.46
C VAL A 378 -21.06 -14.09 -8.26
N GLY A 379 -19.89 -14.41 -7.69
CA GLY A 379 -19.55 -15.78 -7.31
C GLY A 379 -20.48 -16.36 -6.25
N ALA A 380 -20.88 -15.56 -5.26
CA ALA A 380 -21.84 -15.95 -4.22
C ALA A 380 -23.25 -16.20 -4.78
N LEU A 381 -23.71 -15.40 -5.75
CA LEU A 381 -24.98 -15.64 -6.44
C LEU A 381 -24.95 -16.98 -7.19
N LEU A 382 -23.87 -17.27 -7.93
CA LEU A 382 -23.72 -18.51 -8.67
C LEU A 382 -23.65 -19.73 -7.73
N SER A 383 -22.87 -19.66 -6.64
CA SER A 383 -22.76 -20.75 -5.66
C SER A 383 -24.02 -20.95 -4.83
N SER A 384 -24.82 -19.90 -4.60
CA SER A 384 -26.13 -20.01 -3.97
C SER A 384 -27.14 -20.74 -4.86
N GLN A 385 -27.11 -20.52 -6.18
CA GLN A 385 -27.93 -21.26 -7.13
C GLN A 385 -27.55 -22.73 -7.21
N LEU A 386 -26.26 -23.00 -7.44
CA LEU A 386 -25.70 -24.35 -7.55
C LEU A 386 -25.55 -25.04 -6.17
N SER A 387 -26.21 -24.53 -5.12
CA SER A 387 -26.06 -25.04 -3.76
C SER A 387 -26.77 -26.40 -3.58
N PRO A 388 -26.18 -27.34 -2.81
CA PRO A 388 -26.84 -28.60 -2.47
C PRO A 388 -28.21 -28.41 -1.79
N GLN A 389 -28.39 -27.29 -1.08
CA GLN A 389 -29.65 -26.93 -0.43
C GLN A 389 -30.77 -26.67 -1.46
N ARG A 390 -30.51 -25.94 -2.55
CA ARG A 390 -31.49 -25.76 -3.64
C ARG A 390 -31.76 -27.06 -4.40
N ARG A 391 -30.75 -27.91 -4.58
CA ARG A 391 -30.92 -29.24 -5.19
C ARG A 391 -31.88 -30.11 -4.38
N LEU A 392 -31.68 -30.21 -3.07
CA LEU A 392 -32.56 -30.93 -2.14
C LEU A 392 -33.99 -30.37 -2.13
N LEU A 393 -34.17 -29.05 -2.17
CA LEU A 393 -35.49 -28.43 -2.28
C LEU A 393 -36.19 -28.78 -3.60
N THR A 394 -35.45 -28.81 -4.72
CA THR A 394 -35.98 -29.21 -6.03
C THR A 394 -36.44 -30.68 -6.01
N LEU A 395 -35.65 -31.57 -5.40
CA LEU A 395 -36.01 -32.99 -5.24
C LEU A 395 -37.25 -33.15 -4.34
N ARG A 396 -37.36 -32.41 -3.24
CA ARG A 396 -38.54 -32.41 -2.35
C ARG A 396 -39.80 -31.94 -3.10
N GLN A 397 -39.68 -30.95 -3.98
CA GLN A 397 -40.79 -30.46 -4.79
C GLN A 397 -41.22 -31.44 -5.88
N LYS A 398 -40.27 -32.13 -6.54
CA LYS A 398 -40.58 -33.21 -7.50
C LYS A 398 -41.34 -34.37 -6.83
N ALA A 399 -40.88 -34.83 -5.67
CA ALA A 399 -41.56 -35.89 -4.90
C ALA A 399 -43.01 -35.51 -4.55
N LEU A 400 -43.23 -34.28 -4.07
CA LEU A 400 -44.58 -33.77 -3.77
C LEU A 400 -45.50 -33.70 -5.00
N SER A 401 -44.97 -33.43 -6.19
CA SER A 401 -45.76 -33.46 -7.43
C SER A 401 -46.11 -34.88 -7.90
N GLU A 402 -45.23 -35.87 -7.68
CA GLU A 402 -45.49 -37.27 -8.03
C GLU A 402 -46.56 -37.90 -7.12
N ASP A 403 -46.53 -37.62 -5.82
CA ASP A 403 -47.58 -38.06 -4.88
C ASP A 403 -48.93 -37.36 -5.15
N GLY A 404 -48.92 -36.11 -5.61
CA GLY A 404 -50.11 -35.40 -6.05
C GLY A 404 -50.82 -36.08 -7.23
N HIS A 405 -50.06 -36.61 -8.20
CA HIS A 405 -50.60 -37.39 -9.32
C HIS A 405 -51.12 -38.78 -8.92
N ARG A 406 -50.57 -39.40 -7.86
CA ARG A 406 -51.07 -40.68 -7.33
C ARG A 406 -52.40 -40.55 -6.58
N LEU A 407 -52.69 -39.37 -6.02
CA LEU A 407 -53.94 -39.11 -5.29
C LEU A 407 -55.14 -38.82 -6.19
N SER A 408 -54.94 -38.42 -7.45
CA SER A 408 -56.04 -38.19 -8.40
C SER A 408 -56.66 -39.46 -9.00
N ASP A 409 -55.97 -40.60 -8.93
CA ASP A 409 -56.37 -41.86 -9.61
C ASP A 409 -57.06 -42.86 -8.67
N SER A 410 -57.28 -42.49 -7.40
CA SER A 410 -57.86 -43.34 -6.35
C SER A 410 -59.23 -42.82 -5.90
N SER A 411 -60.30 -43.34 -6.52
CA SER A 411 -61.69 -43.05 -6.10
C SER A 411 -62.06 -43.83 -4.82
N ILE A 412 -61.74 -43.27 -3.65
CA ILE A 412 -62.08 -43.90 -2.36
C ILE A 412 -63.59 -43.82 -2.10
N ARG A 413 -64.28 -44.92 -2.37
CA ARG A 413 -65.70 -45.13 -2.08
C ARG A 413 -65.89 -45.53 -0.62
N PHE A 414 -66.46 -44.65 0.20
CA PHE A 414 -66.81 -44.98 1.58
C PHE A 414 -68.08 -45.85 1.64
N GLN A 415 -67.95 -47.06 2.18
CA GLN A 415 -69.09 -47.85 2.67
C GLN A 415 -69.38 -47.48 4.13
N ILE A 416 -70.66 -47.31 4.45
CA ILE A 416 -71.15 -47.07 5.81
C ILE A 416 -71.72 -48.38 6.35
N SER A 417 -71.17 -48.86 7.47
CA SER A 417 -71.76 -49.94 8.27
C SER A 417 -72.03 -49.40 9.67
N THR A 418 -73.30 -49.26 10.01
CA THR A 418 -73.77 -48.81 11.33
C THR A 418 -74.08 -50.00 12.24
N GLU A 419 -73.43 -50.06 13.40
CA GLU A 419 -74.00 -50.68 14.60
C GLU A 419 -73.79 -49.75 15.80
N THR A 420 -74.62 -49.90 16.84
CA THR A 420 -75.03 -48.79 17.74
C THR A 420 -74.74 -49.06 19.23
N SER A 421 -74.94 -48.01 20.05
CA SER A 421 -74.98 -48.03 21.53
C SER A 421 -73.61 -47.99 22.24
N SER A 422 -73.39 -47.22 23.31
CA SER A 422 -74.11 -46.06 23.89
C SER A 422 -73.16 -45.28 24.84
N GLY A 423 -73.39 -43.98 25.05
CA GLY A 423 -72.64 -43.20 26.05
C GLY A 423 -72.38 -41.73 25.69
N THR A 424 -73.29 -40.83 26.09
CA THR A 424 -73.16 -39.36 26.07
C THR A 424 -72.84 -38.82 27.48
N PRO A 425 -72.53 -37.52 27.69
CA PRO A 425 -72.07 -36.47 26.75
C PRO A 425 -70.87 -35.63 27.26
N ALA A 426 -70.14 -34.94 26.35
CA ALA A 426 -69.57 -33.60 26.60
C ALA A 426 -69.06 -32.89 25.32
N ARG A 427 -69.79 -31.88 24.86
CA ARG A 427 -69.44 -30.78 23.91
C ARG A 427 -70.48 -29.66 24.14
N PRO A 428 -70.26 -28.36 23.84
CA PRO A 428 -69.67 -27.81 22.60
C PRO A 428 -68.45 -26.87 22.83
N ALA A 429 -67.49 -26.68 21.91
CA ALA A 429 -67.54 -26.00 20.58
C ALA A 429 -67.62 -24.46 20.71
N LEU A 430 -67.02 -23.56 19.90
CA LEU A 430 -66.23 -23.57 18.65
C LEU A 430 -66.27 -22.13 18.06
N ARG A 431 -65.18 -21.68 17.42
CA ARG A 431 -65.05 -20.65 16.33
C ARG A 431 -65.01 -19.12 16.59
N LYS A 432 -63.85 -18.55 16.18
CA LYS A 432 -63.62 -17.47 15.16
C LYS A 432 -64.12 -16.03 15.45
N PRO A 433 -63.68 -15.02 14.65
CA PRO A 433 -62.40 -14.82 13.93
C PRO A 433 -61.75 -13.44 14.25
N LEU A 434 -60.58 -13.13 13.68
CA LEU A 434 -59.97 -11.79 13.76
C LEU A 434 -59.49 -11.25 12.40
N LYS A 435 -59.95 -10.04 12.08
CA LYS A 435 -59.41 -9.01 11.16
C LYS A 435 -60.08 -7.67 11.54
N PRO A 436 -59.52 -6.49 11.22
CA PRO A 436 -58.22 -5.97 11.68
C PRO A 436 -58.34 -4.49 12.17
N ALA A 437 -57.19 -3.80 12.26
CA ALA A 437 -57.00 -2.35 12.11
C ALA A 437 -57.08 -1.38 13.33
N LEU A 438 -55.94 -0.67 13.51
CA LEU A 438 -55.80 0.80 13.70
C LEU A 438 -56.29 1.53 14.98
N LYS A 439 -55.28 1.97 15.76
CA LYS A 439 -54.93 3.40 16.08
C LYS A 439 -55.26 4.01 17.48
N ARG A 440 -54.25 4.72 18.01
CA ARG A 440 -54.24 5.91 18.92
C ARG A 440 -54.51 5.76 20.44
N VAL A 441 -53.40 5.84 21.20
CA VAL A 441 -53.03 6.85 22.25
C VAL A 441 -54.11 7.93 22.54
N PRO A 442 -54.42 8.27 23.81
CA PRO A 442 -53.49 9.05 24.68
C PRO A 442 -53.12 9.33 26.19
N SER A 443 -52.02 10.09 26.39
CA SER A 443 -51.73 11.07 27.48
C SER A 443 -51.14 10.66 28.86
N SER A 444 -50.37 11.61 29.40
CA SER A 444 -49.43 11.69 30.55
C SER A 444 -50.06 12.46 31.77
N PRO A 445 -49.38 13.10 32.78
CA PRO A 445 -47.93 13.39 33.05
C PRO A 445 -47.41 13.40 34.55
N ALA A 446 -46.15 13.88 34.74
CA ALA A 446 -45.50 14.47 35.97
C ALA A 446 -45.07 13.50 37.13
N ASP A 447 -44.07 13.75 38.01
CA ASP A 447 -43.15 14.90 38.28
C ASP A 447 -41.81 14.53 39.02
N SER A 448 -40.75 15.36 38.82
CA SER A 448 -39.48 15.74 39.56
C SER A 448 -38.70 14.89 40.66
N PRO A 449 -37.41 15.24 41.04
CA PRO A 449 -36.38 14.39 41.73
C PRO A 449 -35.93 14.84 43.17
N PRO A 450 -34.88 14.28 43.85
CA PRO A 450 -33.46 14.74 43.71
C PRO A 450 -32.28 13.74 44.07
N ALA A 451 -31.01 14.18 43.83
CA ALA A 451 -29.65 13.80 44.35
C ALA A 451 -29.41 12.42 45.06
N GLY A 452 -28.35 11.61 44.85
CA GLY A 452 -27.03 11.66 44.16
C GLY A 452 -26.30 10.29 44.38
N SER A 453 -24.98 10.05 44.28
CA SER A 453 -23.80 10.76 43.72
C SER A 453 -22.53 9.84 43.78
N ALA A 454 -21.73 9.77 42.70
CA ALA A 454 -20.49 8.92 42.50
C ALA A 454 -20.73 7.38 42.51
N ASP A 455 -20.14 6.53 41.66
CA ASP A 455 -18.87 6.61 40.89
C ASP A 455 -18.88 5.71 39.62
N HIS A 456 -17.75 5.68 38.88
CA HIS A 456 -17.36 4.68 37.85
C HIS A 456 -17.97 4.70 36.42
N THR A 457 -17.21 5.34 35.52
CA THR A 457 -16.62 4.77 34.27
C THR A 457 -17.28 3.57 33.56
N GLY A 458 -17.55 3.71 32.24
CA GLY A 458 -17.42 2.57 31.32
C GLY A 458 -18.51 2.37 30.25
N ILE A 459 -18.79 3.34 29.38
CA ILE A 459 -19.59 3.08 28.17
C ILE A 459 -18.73 2.33 27.15
N ALA A 460 -18.99 1.04 26.95
CA ALA A 460 -18.44 0.23 25.86
C ALA A 460 -19.54 -0.63 25.22
N LEU A 461 -20.33 -0.01 24.33
CA LEU A 461 -21.29 -0.72 23.49
C LEU A 461 -20.63 -1.29 22.22
N LYS A 462 -20.97 -2.55 21.92
CA LYS A 462 -20.93 -3.21 20.60
C LYS A 462 -19.57 -3.53 19.98
N SER A 463 -18.99 -4.67 20.39
CA SER A 463 -18.20 -5.54 19.50
C SER A 463 -19.12 -6.53 18.77
N LEU A 464 -19.68 -6.10 17.64
CA LEU A 464 -20.31 -6.99 16.65
C LEU A 464 -19.25 -7.50 15.67
N PHE A 465 -18.46 -8.53 16.04
CA PHE A 465 -17.66 -9.28 15.05
C PHE A 465 -17.37 -10.72 15.50
N CYS A 466 -17.63 -11.64 14.56
CA CYS A 466 -17.07 -12.99 14.40
C CYS A 466 -16.81 -13.87 15.63
N ALA A 467 -17.66 -14.89 15.79
CA ALA A 467 -17.31 -16.13 16.48
C ALA A 467 -17.58 -17.35 15.59
N ASN A 468 -16.64 -17.68 14.70
CA ASN A 468 -16.47 -19.05 14.24
C ASN A 468 -15.63 -19.77 15.30
N ALA A 469 -16.20 -20.77 15.96
CA ALA A 469 -15.47 -21.63 16.88
C ALA A 469 -15.50 -23.07 16.35
N ALA A 470 -14.40 -23.48 15.73
CA ALA A 470 -14.05 -24.90 15.64
C ALA A 470 -13.15 -25.21 16.84
N THR A 471 -13.41 -26.31 17.54
CA THR A 471 -12.58 -26.77 18.66
C THR A 471 -12.43 -28.29 18.61
N GLU A 472 -11.19 -28.73 18.76
CA GLU A 472 -10.77 -30.13 18.80
C GLU A 472 -11.13 -30.83 20.13
N PRO A 473 -11.08 -32.17 20.20
CA PRO A 473 -11.59 -32.94 21.34
C PRO A 473 -10.52 -33.25 22.41
N THR A 474 -10.95 -33.48 23.65
CA THR A 474 -10.19 -34.27 24.63
C THR A 474 -11.14 -34.98 25.60
N GLU A 475 -10.72 -36.15 26.08
CA GLU A 475 -11.55 -37.15 26.78
C GLU A 475 -11.73 -36.86 28.29
N ALA A 476 -12.88 -37.29 28.84
CA ALA A 476 -12.97 -37.85 30.21
C ALA A 476 -14.31 -38.61 30.42
N GLN A 477 -14.23 -39.78 31.04
CA GLN A 477 -15.37 -40.59 31.52
C GLN A 477 -15.79 -40.10 32.94
N GLY A 478 -17.01 -40.32 33.45
CA GLY A 478 -18.20 -40.96 32.89
C GLY A 478 -19.37 -41.09 33.90
N THR A 479 -20.35 -41.94 33.57
CA THR A 479 -21.43 -42.53 34.41
C THR A 479 -22.64 -41.71 34.91
N ALA A 480 -23.81 -42.38 34.82
CA ALA A 480 -25.03 -42.28 35.63
C ALA A 480 -26.19 -41.33 35.23
N TYR A 481 -27.10 -41.88 34.41
CA TYR A 481 -28.57 -41.76 34.41
C TYR A 481 -29.27 -40.66 35.24
N HIS A 482 -30.15 -39.88 34.58
CA HIS A 482 -31.57 -39.82 34.97
C HIS A 482 -32.49 -39.69 33.74
N LYS A 483 -33.62 -40.40 33.76
CA LYS A 483 -34.48 -40.66 32.58
C LYS A 483 -35.81 -39.91 32.71
N ALA A 484 -36.03 -38.86 31.92
CA ALA A 484 -37.30 -38.14 31.85
C ALA A 484 -37.92 -38.27 30.45
N LYS A 485 -39.07 -38.97 30.35
CA LYS A 485 -39.80 -39.14 29.08
C LYS A 485 -40.36 -37.79 28.62
N ARG A 486 -39.87 -37.24 27.51
CA ARG A 486 -40.62 -36.26 26.71
C ARG A 486 -41.35 -36.96 25.56
N VAL A 487 -42.61 -36.60 25.38
CA VAL A 487 -43.46 -37.07 24.29
C VAL A 487 -42.85 -36.65 22.96
N ARG A 488 -42.52 -37.61 22.11
CA ARG A 488 -41.98 -37.38 20.77
C ARG A 488 -43.14 -37.11 19.83
N ILE A 489 -43.42 -35.84 19.53
CA ILE A 489 -44.20 -35.51 18.34
C ILE A 489 -43.32 -35.90 17.15
N SER A 490 -43.66 -37.02 16.53
CA SER A 490 -42.92 -37.61 15.42
C SER A 490 -43.19 -36.84 14.13
N ILE A 491 -42.53 -35.69 13.96
CA ILE A 491 -42.21 -35.18 12.61
C ILE A 491 -41.11 -36.10 12.06
N VAL A 492 -41.51 -37.26 11.56
CA VAL A 492 -40.65 -38.24 10.91
C VAL A 492 -40.73 -38.00 9.41
N GLU A 493 -40.16 -36.88 8.94
CA GLU A 493 -40.02 -36.61 7.50
C GLU A 493 -38.97 -35.54 7.14
N GLU A 494 -37.86 -35.46 7.89
CA GLU A 494 -36.71 -34.57 7.55
C GLU A 494 -35.33 -35.25 7.57
N MET A 495 -35.27 -36.59 7.56
CA MET A 495 -34.04 -37.33 7.24
C MET A 495 -34.34 -38.39 6.18
N ILE A 496 -33.34 -38.66 5.33
CA ILE A 496 -33.35 -39.67 4.25
C ILE A 496 -34.10 -39.25 2.95
N LEU A 497 -33.96 -37.99 2.56
CA LEU A 497 -33.59 -37.72 1.17
C LEU A 497 -32.16 -37.16 1.17
N GLY A 498 -31.18 -38.08 1.17
CA GLY A 498 -29.84 -37.72 0.69
C GLY A 498 -29.91 -37.32 -0.79
N ASP A 499 -28.83 -36.73 -1.30
CA ASP A 499 -28.73 -36.38 -2.72
C ASP A 499 -28.66 -37.68 -3.56
N LYS A 500 -29.83 -38.25 -3.86
CA LYS A 500 -30.02 -39.49 -4.63
C LYS A 500 -29.74 -39.30 -6.13
N MET A 501 -29.51 -38.05 -6.53
CA MET A 501 -29.34 -37.63 -7.90
C MET A 501 -28.01 -38.15 -8.44
N THR A 502 -28.03 -38.89 -9.56
CA THR A 502 -26.79 -39.44 -10.11
C THR A 502 -25.84 -38.34 -10.59
N PRO A 503 -24.52 -38.60 -10.76
CA PRO A 503 -23.59 -37.57 -11.18
C PRO A 503 -23.94 -36.87 -12.51
N ALA A 504 -24.67 -37.57 -13.40
CA ALA A 504 -25.21 -37.04 -14.65
C ALA A 504 -26.47 -36.18 -14.43
N GLU A 505 -27.46 -36.68 -13.69
CA GLU A 505 -28.66 -35.90 -13.33
C GLU A 505 -28.32 -34.59 -12.59
N ILE A 506 -27.26 -34.59 -11.77
CA ILE A 506 -26.74 -33.38 -11.14
C ILE A 506 -26.29 -32.36 -12.20
N LEU A 507 -25.55 -32.79 -13.23
CA LEU A 507 -25.07 -31.91 -14.30
C LEU A 507 -26.24 -31.36 -15.14
N GLU A 508 -27.25 -32.19 -15.42
CA GLU A 508 -28.49 -31.76 -16.09
C GLU A 508 -29.28 -30.75 -15.24
N TRP A 509 -29.37 -30.96 -13.93
CA TRP A 509 -30.01 -30.00 -13.02
C TRP A 509 -29.21 -28.70 -12.93
N GLU A 510 -27.88 -28.77 -12.86
CA GLU A 510 -26.99 -27.59 -12.86
C GLU A 510 -27.13 -26.81 -14.17
N GLU A 511 -27.19 -27.47 -15.33
CA GLU A 511 -27.47 -26.81 -16.61
C GLU A 511 -28.86 -26.14 -16.64
N GLN A 512 -29.90 -26.81 -16.12
CA GLN A 512 -31.24 -26.23 -15.96
C GLN A 512 -31.27 -25.03 -14.98
N GLN A 513 -30.41 -24.99 -13.96
CA GLN A 513 -30.28 -23.80 -13.10
C GLN A 513 -29.50 -22.68 -13.79
N LEU A 514 -28.45 -23.01 -14.56
CA LEU A 514 -27.64 -22.02 -15.28
C LEU A 514 -28.44 -21.25 -16.33
N ASP A 515 -29.46 -21.87 -16.93
CA ASP A 515 -30.34 -21.20 -17.90
C ASP A 515 -31.46 -20.34 -17.31
N GLN A 516 -31.62 -20.31 -15.97
CA GLN A 516 -32.55 -19.39 -15.32
C GLN A 516 -32.00 -17.95 -15.31
N LEU A 517 -32.93 -17.00 -15.27
CA LEU A 517 -32.62 -15.57 -15.09
C LEU A 517 -32.07 -15.29 -13.69
N VAL A 518 -31.15 -14.34 -13.61
CA VAL A 518 -30.51 -13.97 -12.35
C VAL A 518 -31.45 -13.17 -11.45
N ASP A 519 -31.60 -13.62 -10.20
CA ASP A 519 -32.22 -12.85 -9.14
C ASP A 519 -31.18 -11.97 -8.42
N PHE A 520 -31.20 -10.69 -8.75
CA PHE A 520 -30.34 -9.67 -8.13
C PHE A 520 -30.88 -9.13 -6.78
N SER A 521 -32.04 -9.57 -6.29
CA SER A 521 -32.64 -9.06 -5.04
C SER A 521 -31.77 -9.25 -3.79
N SER A 522 -30.95 -10.30 -3.78
CA SER A 522 -29.98 -10.60 -2.72
C SER A 522 -28.59 -10.00 -2.96
N ALA A 523 -28.39 -9.32 -4.10
CA ALA A 523 -27.10 -8.78 -4.50
C ALA A 523 -26.83 -7.40 -3.91
N LYS A 524 -25.65 -7.21 -3.31
CA LYS A 524 -25.13 -5.88 -2.99
C LYS A 524 -24.57 -5.25 -4.27
N ILE A 525 -25.33 -4.31 -4.82
CA ILE A 525 -24.94 -3.49 -5.98
C ILE A 525 -24.56 -2.11 -5.48
N ASP A 526 -23.44 -1.57 -5.95
CA ASP A 526 -23.10 -0.15 -5.81
C ASP A 526 -23.79 0.63 -6.94
N PRO A 527 -24.78 1.50 -6.66
CA PRO A 527 -25.52 2.23 -7.68
C PRO A 527 -24.75 3.44 -8.24
N ALA A 528 -23.62 3.84 -7.62
CA ALA A 528 -22.90 5.06 -7.97
C ALA A 528 -21.37 4.84 -8.08
N PRO A 529 -20.91 3.88 -8.91
CA PRO A 529 -19.49 3.70 -9.14
C PRO A 529 -18.89 4.94 -9.81
N PHE A 530 -17.60 5.18 -9.62
CA PHE A 530 -16.93 6.34 -10.22
C PHE A 530 -16.96 6.29 -11.76
N GLN A 531 -17.51 7.35 -12.34
CA GLN A 531 -17.64 7.56 -13.79
C GLN A 531 -16.75 8.72 -14.27
N LEU A 532 -16.23 8.59 -15.48
CA LEU A 532 -15.51 9.62 -16.22
C LEU A 532 -16.24 9.93 -17.53
N VAL A 533 -16.21 11.20 -17.93
CA VAL A 533 -16.67 11.63 -19.27
C VAL A 533 -15.54 11.40 -20.28
N GLU A 534 -15.88 10.92 -21.48
CA GLU A 534 -14.92 10.57 -22.55
C GLU A 534 -13.93 11.68 -22.91
N HIS A 535 -14.38 12.94 -22.94
CA HIS A 535 -13.53 14.10 -23.25
C HIS A 535 -12.76 14.66 -22.04
N THR A 536 -12.74 13.97 -20.90
CA THR A 536 -11.93 14.37 -19.74
C THR A 536 -10.45 14.29 -20.11
N SER A 537 -9.68 15.34 -19.81
CA SER A 537 -8.24 15.38 -20.08
C SER A 537 -7.46 14.45 -19.15
N LEU A 538 -6.36 13.89 -19.66
CA LEU A 538 -5.47 12.99 -18.91
C LEU A 538 -5.07 13.54 -17.54
N HIS A 539 -4.79 14.84 -17.43
CA HIS A 539 -4.46 15.49 -16.16
C HIS A 539 -5.62 15.47 -15.16
N LYS A 540 -6.86 15.76 -15.57
CA LYS A 540 -8.03 15.70 -14.68
C LYS A 540 -8.25 14.27 -14.20
N THR A 541 -8.16 13.29 -15.10
CA THR A 541 -8.25 11.86 -14.77
C THR A 541 -7.18 11.43 -13.77
N HIS A 542 -5.92 11.83 -13.98
CA HIS A 542 -4.83 11.62 -13.03
C HIS A 542 -5.17 12.20 -11.64
N THR A 543 -5.59 13.48 -11.58
CA THR A 543 -5.94 14.12 -10.31
C THR A 543 -7.09 13.40 -9.59
N ILE A 544 -8.12 12.95 -10.31
CA ILE A 544 -9.24 12.17 -9.75
C ILE A 544 -8.76 10.83 -9.18
N PHE A 545 -7.96 10.06 -9.94
CA PHE A 545 -7.40 8.79 -9.48
C PHE A 545 -6.51 8.95 -8.25
N SER A 546 -5.67 9.99 -8.21
CA SER A 546 -4.76 10.27 -7.08
C SER A 546 -5.49 10.76 -5.83
N LEU A 547 -6.50 11.63 -5.97
CA LEU A 547 -7.27 12.17 -4.84
C LEU A 547 -8.15 11.12 -4.16
N LEU A 548 -8.78 10.26 -4.96
CA LEU A 548 -9.77 9.29 -4.49
C LEU A 548 -9.19 7.88 -4.29
N GLY A 549 -7.95 7.63 -4.72
CA GLY A 549 -7.29 6.33 -4.60
C GLY A 549 -7.94 5.25 -5.47
N LEU A 550 -8.36 5.60 -6.70
CA LEU A 550 -9.10 4.67 -7.58
C LEU A 550 -8.15 3.66 -8.26
N ASP A 551 -8.50 2.37 -8.20
CA ASP A 551 -7.88 1.33 -9.03
C ASP A 551 -8.31 1.45 -10.51
N HIS A 552 -9.59 1.80 -10.72
CA HIS A 552 -10.27 1.88 -12.02
C HIS A 552 -11.47 2.83 -11.94
N ALA A 553 -11.92 3.30 -13.11
CA ALA A 553 -13.15 4.08 -13.29
C ALA A 553 -13.83 3.67 -14.60
N PHE A 554 -15.16 3.70 -14.62
CA PHE A 554 -15.94 3.50 -15.83
C PHE A 554 -15.99 4.79 -16.65
N VAL A 555 -16.05 4.68 -17.96
CA VAL A 555 -16.20 5.82 -18.87
C VAL A 555 -17.59 5.76 -19.47
N THR A 556 -18.35 6.84 -19.29
CA THR A 556 -19.72 6.95 -19.77
C THR A 556 -19.91 8.12 -20.74
N SER A 557 -20.78 7.89 -21.73
CA SER A 557 -21.23 8.88 -22.70
C SER A 557 -22.75 8.93 -22.65
N ILE A 558 -23.31 10.03 -22.16
CA ILE A 558 -24.77 10.19 -21.97
C ILE A 558 -25.38 9.00 -21.19
N GLY A 559 -24.70 8.57 -20.11
CA GLY A 559 -25.10 7.43 -19.26
C GLY A 559 -24.79 6.04 -19.82
N ARG A 560 -24.42 5.91 -21.09
CA ARG A 560 -24.00 4.63 -21.69
C ARG A 560 -22.56 4.30 -21.33
N LEU A 561 -22.27 3.06 -20.96
CA LEU A 561 -20.93 2.53 -20.75
C LEU A 561 -20.21 2.39 -22.10
N VAL A 562 -19.09 3.09 -22.27
CA VAL A 562 -18.27 3.04 -23.51
C VAL A 562 -16.85 2.54 -23.25
N GLY A 563 -16.31 2.78 -22.06
CA GLY A 563 -14.93 2.43 -21.74
C GLY A 563 -14.70 2.11 -20.26
N MET A 564 -13.54 1.54 -19.96
CA MET A 564 -12.94 1.54 -18.63
C MET A 564 -11.53 2.12 -18.71
N VAL A 565 -11.12 2.87 -17.70
CA VAL A 565 -9.72 3.25 -17.47
C VAL A 565 -9.28 2.63 -16.15
N SER A 566 -8.19 1.88 -16.14
CA SER A 566 -7.49 1.48 -14.91
C SER A 566 -6.18 2.26 -14.75
N LEU A 567 -5.58 2.16 -13.56
CA LEU A 567 -4.21 2.65 -13.31
C LEU A 567 -3.18 2.14 -14.33
N LYS A 568 -3.41 0.97 -14.97
CA LYS A 568 -2.52 0.37 -15.98
C LYS A 568 -2.54 1.15 -17.29
N GLU A 569 -3.71 1.53 -17.79
CA GLU A 569 -3.85 2.37 -19.00
C GLU A 569 -3.41 3.80 -18.72
N LEU A 570 -3.82 4.37 -17.58
CA LEU A 570 -3.45 5.71 -17.17
C LEU A 570 -1.92 5.87 -17.06
N ARG A 571 -1.23 4.91 -16.43
CA ARG A 571 0.23 4.87 -16.38
C ARG A 571 0.85 4.74 -17.77
N LYS A 572 0.34 3.85 -18.64
CA LYS A 572 0.84 3.71 -20.02
C LYS A 572 0.70 5.00 -20.83
N ALA A 573 -0.41 5.73 -20.68
CA ALA A 573 -0.62 7.01 -21.34
C ALA A 573 0.39 8.06 -20.88
N ILE A 574 0.69 8.10 -19.58
CA ILE A 574 1.70 9.01 -19.02
C ILE A 574 3.12 8.59 -19.45
N GLU A 575 3.48 7.30 -19.40
CA GLU A 575 4.79 6.82 -19.87
C GLU A 575 4.97 6.98 -21.39
N GLY A 576 3.90 6.81 -22.18
CA GLY A 576 3.87 7.04 -23.62
C GLY A 576 4.02 8.51 -23.99
N SER A 577 3.28 9.41 -23.32
CA SER A 577 3.46 10.86 -23.49
C SER A 577 4.83 11.35 -23.01
N LEU A 578 5.46 10.68 -22.04
CA LEU A 578 6.83 10.96 -21.62
C LEU A 578 7.91 10.45 -22.59
N THR A 579 7.56 9.62 -23.60
CA THR A 579 8.51 9.02 -24.54
C THR A 579 8.33 9.45 -25.99
N GLY A 580 7.25 10.14 -26.33
CA GLY A 580 6.82 10.38 -27.71
C GLY A 580 7.00 11.79 -28.25
N LYS A 581 8.13 12.07 -28.91
CA LYS A 581 8.09 12.84 -30.19
C LYS A 581 7.36 11.98 -31.23
N GLY A 582 6.03 11.89 -31.09
CA GLY A 582 5.11 11.16 -31.97
C GLY A 582 5.26 9.63 -32.00
N VAL A 583 4.12 8.92 -32.05
CA VAL A 583 3.82 7.79 -32.98
C VAL A 583 2.50 7.13 -32.58
N LYS A 584 1.74 6.72 -33.60
CA LYS A 584 0.48 5.96 -33.50
C LYS A 584 0.61 4.71 -32.63
N VAL A 585 -0.41 4.48 -31.79
CA VAL A 585 -0.58 3.24 -31.03
C VAL A 585 -0.67 2.04 -31.99
N ARG A 586 0.16 1.01 -31.77
CA ARG A 586 -0.02 -0.34 -32.35
C ARG A 586 -0.36 -1.34 -31.23
N PRO A 587 -1.09 -2.43 -31.53
CA PRO A 587 -1.52 -3.39 -30.50
C PRO A 587 -0.34 -4.15 -29.86
N PRO A 588 -0.45 -4.57 -28.58
CA PRO A 588 0.66 -5.21 -27.87
C PRO A 588 0.75 -6.72 -28.13
N LEU A 589 1.75 -7.15 -28.89
CA LEU A 589 2.27 -8.52 -28.84
C LEU A 589 3.52 -8.58 -27.96
N ALA A 590 3.32 -8.72 -26.64
CA ALA A 590 4.34 -9.21 -25.72
C ALA A 590 3.68 -9.66 -24.40
N SER A 591 3.65 -10.97 -24.16
CA SER A 591 3.26 -11.54 -22.88
C SER A 591 4.20 -11.06 -21.77
N PHE A 592 3.65 -10.42 -20.75
CA PHE A 592 4.30 -10.27 -19.45
C PHE A 592 3.38 -10.78 -18.35
N ARG A 593 3.94 -11.71 -17.58
CA ARG A 593 3.29 -12.57 -16.59
C ARG A 593 2.76 -11.74 -15.41
N ASP A 594 1.43 -11.61 -15.30
CA ASP A 594 0.79 -10.92 -14.18
C ASP A 594 1.23 -11.54 -12.85
N SER A 595 1.70 -10.70 -11.92
CA SER A 595 2.13 -11.10 -10.57
C SER A 595 1.24 -10.42 -9.53
N THR A 596 -0.02 -10.81 -9.53
CA THR A 596 -1.01 -10.50 -8.47
C THR A 596 -1.69 -11.81 -8.07
N ALA A 597 -0.98 -12.62 -7.29
CA ALA A 597 -1.44 -13.90 -6.79
C ALA A 597 -0.93 -14.10 -5.35
N SER A 598 -1.72 -13.65 -4.37
CA SER A 598 -1.66 -14.10 -2.97
C SER A 598 -2.77 -13.44 -2.12
N THR A 599 -4.03 -13.75 -2.40
CA THR A 599 -5.20 -13.69 -1.48
C THR A 599 -6.45 -14.18 -2.21
N THR A 600 -7.37 -14.86 -1.51
CA THR A 600 -8.62 -15.47 -2.03
C THR A 600 -8.45 -16.54 -3.12
N GLU A 601 -7.74 -17.63 -2.83
CA GLU A 601 -7.79 -18.85 -3.67
C GLU A 601 -8.94 -19.81 -3.28
N ALA A 602 -9.30 -19.90 -1.99
CA ALA A 602 -10.25 -20.89 -1.46
C ALA A 602 -11.58 -20.99 -2.23
N ASP A 603 -12.29 -19.87 -2.42
CA ASP A 603 -13.61 -19.86 -3.07
C ASP A 603 -13.53 -20.15 -4.58
N THR A 604 -12.39 -19.89 -5.22
CA THR A 604 -12.20 -20.16 -6.65
C THR A 604 -11.99 -21.64 -6.95
N THR A 605 -11.55 -22.42 -5.97
CA THR A 605 -11.33 -23.88 -6.10
C THR A 605 -12.64 -24.62 -6.30
N ALA A 606 -13.68 -24.31 -5.51
CA ALA A 606 -14.98 -24.97 -5.60
C ALA A 606 -15.68 -24.70 -6.95
N LEU A 607 -15.64 -23.44 -7.42
CA LEU A 607 -16.19 -23.07 -8.74
C LEU A 607 -15.43 -23.70 -9.91
N ARG A 608 -14.11 -23.90 -9.79
CA ARG A 608 -13.32 -24.65 -10.79
C ARG A 608 -13.65 -26.14 -10.78
N GLN A 609 -13.78 -26.75 -9.61
CA GLN A 609 -14.15 -28.17 -9.49
C GLN A 609 -15.54 -28.48 -10.08
N LEU A 610 -16.51 -27.55 -9.94
CA LEU A 610 -17.81 -27.64 -10.62
C LEU A 610 -17.65 -27.57 -12.16
N TRP A 611 -16.76 -26.70 -12.67
CA TRP A 611 -16.53 -26.55 -14.10
C TRP A 611 -15.77 -27.73 -14.73
N ASP A 612 -14.70 -28.22 -14.09
CA ASP A 612 -13.90 -29.34 -14.60
C ASP A 612 -14.75 -30.62 -14.72
N ARG A 613 -15.76 -30.76 -13.85
CA ARG A 613 -16.78 -31.83 -13.91
C ARG A 613 -17.67 -31.76 -15.17
N HIS A 614 -17.93 -30.56 -15.72
CA HIS A 614 -18.65 -30.41 -16.99
C HIS A 614 -17.78 -30.72 -18.21
N GLN A 615 -16.48 -30.39 -18.20
CA GLN A 615 -15.62 -30.61 -19.38
C GLN A 615 -15.30 -32.09 -19.67
N HIS A 616 -15.36 -32.97 -18.67
CA HIS A 616 -15.01 -34.38 -18.82
C HIS A 616 -16.16 -35.28 -19.33
N HIS A 617 -17.37 -34.76 -19.55
CA HIS A 617 -18.52 -35.52 -20.06
C HIS A 617 -19.19 -34.83 -21.26
N HIS A 618 -18.55 -34.86 -22.42
CA HIS A 618 -19.28 -34.74 -23.69
C HIS A 618 -19.94 -36.07 -24.04
N MET A 619 -21.27 -36.06 -24.25
CA MET A 619 -22.06 -37.23 -24.65
C MET A 619 -21.57 -37.87 -25.97
N PRO A 620 -21.65 -39.21 -26.11
CA PRO A 620 -21.35 -39.89 -27.37
C PRO A 620 -22.42 -39.57 -28.42
N ARG A 621 -21.97 -39.50 -29.68
CA ARG A 621 -22.81 -39.13 -30.84
C ARG A 621 -23.50 -40.38 -31.40
N GLU A 622 -24.82 -40.35 -31.57
CA GLU A 622 -25.59 -41.53 -31.99
C GLU A 622 -25.38 -41.92 -33.47
N ALA A 623 -25.16 -43.22 -33.65
CA ALA A 623 -25.35 -44.15 -34.77
C ALA A 623 -25.43 -43.68 -36.24
N GLY A 624 -24.66 -44.38 -37.08
CA GLY A 624 -25.04 -44.77 -38.45
C GLY A 624 -24.93 -46.30 -38.59
N PRO A 625 -25.75 -46.98 -39.42
CA PRO A 625 -25.76 -48.44 -39.53
C PRO A 625 -24.54 -48.97 -40.29
N GLY A 626 -24.15 -50.20 -39.97
CA GLY A 626 -22.87 -50.77 -40.42
C GLY A 626 -22.80 -51.17 -41.89
N GLY A 627 -21.56 -51.19 -42.38
CA GLY A 627 -21.11 -51.95 -43.54
C GLY A 627 -19.73 -52.52 -43.23
N ASN A 628 -19.52 -53.79 -43.54
CA ASN A 628 -18.17 -54.35 -43.63
C ASN A 628 -17.44 -53.70 -44.81
N ASP A 629 -16.11 -53.64 -44.76
CA ASP A 629 -15.23 -54.36 -45.69
C ASP A 629 -13.75 -54.11 -45.29
N ASP A 630 -12.86 -54.91 -45.87
CA ASP A 630 -11.55 -55.23 -45.29
C ASP A 630 -10.38 -54.28 -45.64
N ASP A 631 -9.32 -54.45 -44.84
CA ASP A 631 -7.90 -54.52 -45.23
C ASP A 631 -6.95 -53.30 -45.25
N ASP A 632 -5.69 -53.68 -44.97
CA ASP A 632 -4.40 -53.06 -45.22
C ASP A 632 -3.97 -51.67 -44.69
N THR A 633 -2.96 -51.74 -43.82
CA THR A 633 -1.89 -50.72 -43.64
C THR A 633 -0.82 -50.86 -44.74
N PRO A 634 0.27 -50.04 -44.84
CA PRO A 634 0.62 -48.83 -44.08
C PRO A 634 1.13 -47.63 -44.95
N LYS A 635 1.17 -46.44 -44.34
CA LYS A 635 2.35 -45.53 -44.39
C LYS A 635 2.31 -44.44 -43.34
#